data_AF-A0A1Y4MFS2-F1
#
_entry.id   AF-A0A1Y4MFS2-F1
#
_cell.length_a   1.000
_cell.length_b   1.000
_cell.length_c   1.000
_cell.angle_alpha   90.00
_cell.angle_beta   90.00
_cell.angle_gamma   90.00
#
_symmetry.space_group_name_H-M   'P 1'
#
loop_
_entity.id
_entity.type
_entity.pdbx_description
1 polymer ?
#
loop_
_entity_poly.entity_id
_entity_poly.type
_entity_poly.pdbx_seq_one_letter_code
_entity_poly.pdbx_strand_id
1 'polypeptide(L)'
;LAAYNRELNIQAKNSEMKANYLRGKEEGIEIGKEEGIEIGKDEGIKIGKKEEKRNLTNQLFKSRYPNEDSSILNDLETEVYDLIFKMLLEEQSLEKIKNVIKKG
;
A
#
# COMPACT_ATOMS: atom_id res chain seq x y z
N LEU A 1 31.13 19.18 51.77
CA LEU A 1 31.20 17.91 51.02
C LEU A 1 29.82 17.33 50.68
N ALA A 2 28.90 17.16 51.66
CA ALA A 2 27.57 16.59 51.43
C ALA A 2 26.67 17.41 50.45
N ALA A 3 26.68 18.74 50.52
CA ALA A 3 25.89 19.59 49.63
C ALA A 3 26.39 19.55 48.17
N TYR A 4 27.71 19.53 47.97
CA TYR A 4 28.34 19.43 46.66
C TYR A 4 28.02 18.10 45.96
N ASN A 5 28.11 16.98 46.69
CA ASN A 5 27.74 15.66 46.16
C ASN A 5 26.25 15.57 45.80
N ARG A 6 25.38 16.26 46.56
CA ARG A 6 23.93 16.32 46.28
C ARG A 6 23.65 17.08 44.98
N GLU A 7 24.34 18.19 44.75
CA GLU A 7 24.18 19.00 43.55
C GLU A 7 24.65 18.27 42.29
N LEU A 8 25.80 17.58 42.37
CA LEU A 8 26.30 16.71 41.31
C LEU A 8 25.29 15.60 40.93
N ASN A 9 24.67 14.96 41.92
CA ASN A 9 23.67 13.92 41.68
C ASN A 9 22.40 14.47 41.00
N ILE A 10 21.98 15.68 41.35
CA ILE A 10 20.83 16.35 40.71
C ILE A 10 21.16 16.70 39.26
N GLN A 11 22.35 17.23 39.00
CA GLN A 11 22.80 17.57 37.65
C GLN A 11 22.90 16.33 36.76
N ALA A 12 23.43 15.22 37.28
CA ALA A 12 23.51 13.95 36.57
C ALA A 12 22.12 13.43 36.20
N LYS A 13 21.17 13.41 37.15
CA LYS A 13 19.79 12.99 36.91
C LYS A 13 19.08 13.85 35.86
N ASN A 14 19.24 15.17 35.93
CA ASN A 14 18.63 16.08 34.95
C ASN A 14 19.23 15.90 33.55
N SER A 15 20.54 15.63 33.48
CA SER A 15 21.24 15.39 32.21
C SER A 15 20.78 14.07 31.59
N GLU A 16 20.63 13.02 32.39
CA GLU A 16 20.09 11.73 31.96
C GLU A 16 18.63 11.85 31.48
N MET A 17 17.78 12.56 32.23
CA MET A 17 16.39 12.80 31.82
C MET A 17 16.30 13.54 30.48
N LYS A 18 17.15 14.55 30.28
CA LYS A 18 17.24 15.28 29.01
C LYS A 18 17.73 14.38 27.88
N ALA A 19 18.74 13.55 28.13
CA ALA A 19 19.26 12.60 27.14
C ALA A 19 18.20 11.58 26.73
N ASN A 20 17.45 11.03 27.69
CA ASN A 20 16.36 10.09 27.42
C ASN A 20 15.22 10.74 26.64
N TYR A 21 14.85 11.99 26.96
CA TYR A 21 13.86 12.73 26.18
C TYR A 21 14.30 12.96 24.73
N LEU A 22 15.55 13.39 24.53
CA LEU A 22 16.10 13.61 23.19
C LEU A 22 16.14 12.31 22.39
N ARG A 23 16.57 11.21 23.02
CA ARG A 23 16.60 9.89 22.40
C ARG A 23 15.20 9.41 22.01
N GLY A 24 14.22 9.50 22.91
CA GLY A 24 12.84 9.11 22.59
C GLY A 24 12.24 9.97 21.47
N LYS A 25 12.59 11.25 21.39
CA LYS A 25 12.21 12.12 20.26
C LYS A 25 12.86 11.67 18.95
N GLU A 26 14.15 11.34 18.99
CA GLU A 26 14.91 10.89 17.82
C GLU A 26 14.40 9.53 17.31
N GLU A 27 14.25 8.55 18.21
CA GLU A 27 13.66 7.24 17.94
C GLU A 27 12.24 7.37 17.35
N GLY A 28 11.39 8.22 17.94
CA GLY A 28 10.04 8.44 17.40
C GLY A 28 10.03 9.07 16.00
N ILE A 29 10.97 9.95 15.68
CA ILE A 29 11.13 10.52 14.33
C ILE A 29 11.64 9.47 13.35
N GLU A 30 12.58 8.63 13.78
CA GLU A 30 13.16 7.56 12.96
C GLU A 30 12.10 6.51 12.61
N ILE A 31 11.39 5.97 13.62
CA ILE A 31 10.30 5.00 13.43
C ILE A 31 9.23 5.57 12.50
N GLY A 32 8.76 6.80 12.76
CA GLY A 32 7.71 7.40 11.93
C GLY A 32 8.13 7.62 10.47
N LYS A 33 9.42 7.88 10.20
CA LYS A 33 9.93 7.96 8.83
C LYS A 33 10.02 6.59 8.17
N GLU A 34 10.52 5.59 8.88
CA GLU A 34 10.66 4.23 8.37
C GLU A 34 9.30 3.62 8.02
N GLU A 35 8.36 3.64 8.96
CA GLU A 35 6.98 3.17 8.74
C GLU A 35 6.30 3.91 7.60
N GLY A 36 6.42 5.25 7.56
CA GLY A 36 5.82 6.05 6.49
C GLY A 36 6.37 5.72 5.10
N ILE A 37 7.69 5.45 4.98
CA ILE A 37 8.32 5.05 3.71
C ILE A 37 7.88 3.65 3.30
N GLU A 38 7.81 2.71 4.25
CA GLU A 38 7.40 1.33 3.99
C GLU A 38 5.95 1.26 3.50
N ILE A 39 5.03 1.88 4.24
CA ILE A 39 3.60 1.94 3.87
C ILE A 39 3.42 2.58 2.50
N GLY A 40 4.08 3.71 2.24
CA GLY A 40 3.98 4.40 0.95
C GLY A 40 4.51 3.56 -0.23
N LYS A 41 5.58 2.80 -0.03
CA LYS A 41 6.09 1.87 -1.05
C LYS A 41 5.11 0.74 -1.33
N ASP A 42 4.58 0.11 -0.29
CA ASP A 42 3.67 -1.02 -0.43
C ASP A 42 2.34 -0.63 -1.08
N GLU A 43 1.74 0.49 -0.66
CA GLU A 43 0.54 1.03 -1.30
C GLU A 43 0.80 1.40 -2.76
N GLY A 44 1.92 2.06 -3.04
CA GLY A 44 2.31 2.43 -4.41
C GLY A 44 2.49 1.20 -5.32
N ILE A 45 3.16 0.16 -4.84
CA ILE A 45 3.34 -1.11 -5.58
C ILE A 45 1.99 -1.79 -5.82
N LYS A 46 1.11 -1.82 -4.80
CA LYS A 46 -0.22 -2.43 -4.93
C LYS A 46 -1.08 -1.71 -5.97
N ILE A 47 -1.09 -0.38 -5.95
CA ILE A 47 -1.80 0.45 -6.93
C ILE A 47 -1.24 0.21 -8.33
N GLY A 48 0.09 0.23 -8.48
CA GLY A 48 0.75 -0.01 -9.77
C GLY A 48 0.40 -1.36 -10.38
N LYS A 49 0.44 -2.43 -9.58
CA LYS A 49 0.05 -3.79 -10.02
C LYS A 49 -1.43 -3.88 -10.41
N LYS A 50 -2.32 -3.19 -9.69
CA LYS A 50 -3.76 -3.15 -10.01
C LYS A 50 -3.99 -2.44 -11.36
N GLU A 51 -3.34 -1.31 -11.58
CA GLU A 51 -3.44 -0.57 -12.86
C GLU A 51 -2.87 -1.36 -14.04
N GLU A 52 -1.74 -2.05 -13.86
CA GLU A 52 -1.18 -2.93 -14.89
C GLU A 52 -2.17 -4.02 -15.31
N LYS A 53 -2.75 -4.75 -14.34
CA LYS A 53 -3.74 -5.80 -14.60
C LYS A 53 -4.99 -5.26 -15.28
N ARG A 54 -5.48 -4.11 -14.83
CA ARG A 54 -6.59 -3.40 -15.47
C ARG A 54 -6.25 -3.13 -16.93
N ASN A 55 -5.11 -2.51 -17.21
CA ASN A 55 -4.72 -2.12 -18.57
C ASN A 55 -4.59 -3.33 -19.50
N LEU A 56 -3.92 -4.40 -19.07
CA LEU A 56 -3.76 -5.63 -19.85
C LEU A 56 -5.11 -6.30 -20.13
N THR A 57 -5.96 -6.41 -19.12
CA THR A 57 -7.31 -6.98 -19.27
C THR A 57 -8.16 -6.16 -20.24
N ASN A 58 -8.08 -4.83 -20.14
CA ASN A 58 -8.84 -3.92 -20.98
C ASN A 58 -8.38 -3.98 -22.46
N GLN A 59 -7.07 -4.07 -22.71
CA GLN A 59 -6.51 -4.29 -24.04
C GLN A 59 -7.00 -5.60 -24.66
N LEU A 60 -6.91 -6.70 -23.92
CA LEU A 60 -7.36 -8.01 -24.41
C LEU A 60 -8.87 -8.05 -24.63
N PHE A 61 -9.64 -7.45 -23.73
CA PHE A 61 -11.10 -7.35 -23.85
C PHE A 61 -11.50 -6.61 -25.13
N LYS A 62 -10.90 -5.43 -25.41
CA LYS A 62 -11.17 -4.68 -26.65
C LYS A 62 -10.73 -5.43 -27.90
N SER A 63 -9.66 -6.22 -27.83
CA SER A 63 -9.25 -7.06 -28.96
C SER A 63 -10.26 -8.17 -29.26
N ARG A 64 -10.89 -8.76 -28.22
CA ARG A 64 -11.88 -9.84 -28.37
C ARG A 64 -13.28 -9.30 -28.71
N TYR A 65 -13.63 -8.15 -28.13
CA TYR A 65 -14.95 -7.55 -28.19
C TYR A 65 -14.84 -6.06 -28.57
N PRO A 66 -14.43 -5.74 -29.82
CA PRO A 66 -14.10 -4.36 -30.23
C PRO A 66 -15.29 -3.39 -30.20
N ASN A 67 -16.52 -3.93 -30.27
CA ASN A 67 -17.76 -3.15 -30.24
C ASN A 67 -18.35 -3.00 -28.83
N GLU A 68 -17.77 -3.65 -27.82
CA GLU A 68 -18.27 -3.59 -26.45
C GLU A 68 -17.62 -2.45 -25.67
N ASP A 69 -18.39 -1.82 -24.79
CA ASP A 69 -17.87 -0.81 -23.88
C ASP A 69 -17.04 -1.47 -22.78
N SER A 70 -15.76 -1.14 -22.75
CA SER A 70 -14.80 -1.59 -21.73
C SER A 70 -14.98 -0.91 -20.37
N SER A 71 -15.88 0.07 -20.24
CA SER A 71 -16.18 0.73 -18.96
C SER A 71 -16.66 -0.25 -17.88
N ILE A 72 -17.21 -1.39 -18.28
CA ILE A 72 -17.58 -2.51 -17.40
C ILE A 72 -16.38 -3.10 -16.63
N LEU A 73 -15.15 -2.79 -17.06
CA LEU A 73 -13.91 -3.21 -16.43
C LEU A 73 -13.29 -2.12 -15.53
N ASN A 74 -14.01 -1.04 -15.22
CA ASN A 74 -13.51 -0.03 -14.29
C ASN A 74 -13.72 -0.45 -12.84
N ASP A 75 -12.79 -0.03 -11.97
CA ASP A 75 -12.90 -0.14 -10.52
C ASP A 75 -13.10 -1.56 -9.95
N LEU A 76 -12.73 -2.59 -10.72
CA LEU A 76 -12.78 -3.98 -10.26
C LEU A 76 -11.66 -4.29 -9.25
N GLU A 77 -11.87 -5.33 -8.43
CA GLU A 77 -10.81 -5.86 -7.60
C GLU A 77 -9.74 -6.62 -8.40
N THR A 78 -8.54 -6.68 -7.83
CA THR A 78 -7.35 -7.22 -8.50
C THR A 78 -7.57 -8.68 -8.94
N GLU A 79 -8.21 -9.46 -8.09
CA GLU A 79 -8.54 -10.88 -8.30
C GLU A 79 -9.59 -11.06 -9.41
N VAL A 80 -10.51 -10.08 -9.53
CA VAL A 80 -11.53 -10.08 -10.58
C VAL A 80 -10.88 -9.82 -11.95
N TYR A 81 -9.90 -8.91 -12.03
CA TYR A 81 -9.11 -8.73 -13.26
C TYR A 81 -8.38 -10.02 -13.66
N ASP A 82 -7.71 -10.71 -12.73
CA ASP A 82 -7.00 -11.96 -13.03
C ASP A 82 -7.93 -13.04 -13.58
N LEU A 83 -9.13 -13.16 -12.99
CA LEU A 83 -10.15 -14.10 -13.43
C LEU A 83 -10.66 -13.76 -14.83
N ILE A 84 -11.01 -12.50 -15.09
CA ILE A 84 -11.48 -12.04 -16.40
C ILE A 84 -10.38 -12.23 -17.45
N PHE A 85 -9.13 -11.88 -17.13
CA PHE A 85 -8.00 -12.06 -18.03
C PHE A 85 -7.85 -13.52 -18.46
N LYS A 86 -7.93 -14.46 -17.51
CA LYS A 86 -7.93 -15.90 -17.80
C LYS A 86 -9.10 -16.31 -18.68
N MET A 87 -10.31 -15.83 -18.39
CA MET A 87 -11.50 -16.12 -19.20
C MET A 87 -11.38 -15.60 -20.65
N LEU A 88 -10.71 -14.45 -20.85
CA LEU A 88 -10.44 -13.89 -22.17
C LEU A 88 -9.40 -14.70 -22.97
N LEU A 89 -8.40 -15.28 -22.28
CA LEU A 89 -7.45 -16.21 -22.89
C LEU A 89 -8.12 -17.52 -23.30
N GLU A 90 -9.05 -18.01 -22.48
CA GLU A 90 -9.85 -19.22 -22.72
C GLU A 90 -11.02 -19.01 -23.71
N GLU A 91 -11.16 -17.83 -24.29
CA GLU A 91 -12.22 -17.50 -25.26
C GLU A 91 -13.64 -17.69 -24.72
N GLN A 92 -13.83 -17.50 -23.42
CA GLN A 92 -15.14 -17.61 -22.77
C GLN A 92 -16.09 -16.54 -23.31
N SER A 93 -17.39 -16.85 -23.34
CA SER A 93 -18.41 -15.94 -23.83
C SER A 93 -18.50 -14.66 -23.00
N LEU A 94 -18.83 -13.55 -23.68
CA LEU A 94 -19.04 -12.25 -23.07
C LEU A 94 -20.05 -12.28 -21.91
N GLU A 95 -21.10 -13.08 -22.02
CA GLU A 95 -22.11 -13.23 -20.97
C GLU A 95 -21.52 -13.79 -19.67
N LYS A 96 -20.65 -14.80 -19.77
CA LYS A 96 -19.97 -15.34 -18.58
C LYS A 96 -19.06 -14.30 -17.94
N ILE A 97 -18.32 -13.54 -18.75
CA ILE A 97 -17.45 -12.46 -18.26
C ILE A 97 -18.27 -11.38 -17.54
N LYS A 98 -19.38 -10.92 -18.15
CA LYS A 98 -20.30 -9.94 -17.53
C LYS A 98 -20.90 -10.47 -16.23
N ASN A 99 -21.18 -11.76 -16.13
CA ASN A 99 -21.69 -12.38 -14.90
C ASN A 99 -20.65 -12.42 -13.77
N VAL A 100 -19.36 -12.54 -14.10
CA VAL A 100 -18.27 -12.41 -13.10
C VAL A 100 -18.19 -10.97 -12.61
N ILE A 101 -18.19 -10.00 -13.52
CA ILE A 101 -18.13 -8.57 -13.20
C ILE A 101 -19.29 -8.15 -12.28
N LYS A 102 -20.50 -8.66 -12.49
CA LYS A 102 -21.67 -8.33 -11.65
C LYS A 102 -21.65 -8.94 -10.25
N LYS A 103 -20.84 -9.98 -10.03
CA LYS A 103 -20.76 -10.73 -8.77
C LYS A 103 -19.57 -10.32 -7.91
N GLY A 104 -18.52 -9.80 -8.53
CA GLY A 104 -17.40 -9.15 -7.84
C GLY A 104 -17.75 -7.72 -7.48
#